data_AF-A0A537JAN0-F1
#
_entry.id   AF-A0A537JAN0-F1
#
_cell.length_a   1.000
_cell.length_b   1.000
_cell.length_c   1.000
_cell.angle_alpha   90.00
_cell.angle_beta   90.00
_cell.angle_gamma   90.00
#
_symmetry.space_group_name_H-M   'P 1'
#
loop_
_entity.id
_entity.type
_entity.pdbx_description
1 polymer ?
#
loop_
_entity_poly.entity_id
_entity_poly.type
_entity_poly.pdbx_seq_one_letter_code
_entity_poly.pdbx_strand_id
1 'polypeptide(L)'
;MQWLDILWDAKVSEAEDQEKVYNTTLNHVKDAQSLITKTPWLRHTRWEETFAGKDMSVLVKLTEGPGRHNHQERRVWDATARVIRACFNGVIDCQERGWTLIPFWLRSVDRNKEDTKPFRMFIAPATLYRYVSYWQQYILFSLRAMIAEESVQFNARQRETLLELNLLLNEINETTDDTEIDKKILQLSILLIQHSDYAKERSSLIYFTGV
;
A
#
# COMPACT_ATOMS: atom_id res chain seq x y z
N MET A 1 45.00 25.50 18.65
CA MET A 1 44.36 24.57 17.70
C MET A 1 43.01 24.08 18.22
N GLN A 2 42.90 23.61 19.46
CA GLN A 2 41.65 23.11 20.07
C GLN A 2 40.37 23.97 19.93
N TRP A 3 40.49 25.30 19.94
CA TRP A 3 39.32 26.20 19.87
C TRP A 3 38.70 26.27 18.47
N LEU A 4 39.46 26.02 17.41
CA LEU A 4 38.92 26.00 16.04
C LEU A 4 38.12 24.73 15.78
N ASP A 5 38.55 23.59 16.33
CA ASP A 5 37.84 22.31 16.22
C ASP A 5 36.50 22.37 16.97
N ILE A 6 36.47 22.95 18.19
CA ILE A 6 35.23 23.14 18.96
C ILE A 6 34.23 24.04 18.22
N LEU A 7 34.72 25.11 17.58
CA LEU A 7 33.88 26.06 16.84
C LEU A 7 33.37 25.47 15.52
N TRP A 8 34.18 24.63 14.89
CA TRP A 8 33.79 23.84 13.72
C TRP A 8 32.73 22.81 14.07
N ASP A 9 32.93 22.00 15.11
CA ASP A 9 31.96 20.99 15.56
C ASP A 9 30.63 21.62 15.98
N ALA A 10 30.67 22.78 16.65
CA ALA A 10 29.46 23.53 17.00
C ALA A 10 28.71 24.03 15.75
N LYS A 11 29.43 24.47 14.71
CA LYS A 11 28.83 24.93 13.45
C LYS A 11 28.29 23.80 12.59
N VAL A 12 28.97 22.65 12.59
CA VAL A 12 28.47 21.43 11.95
C VAL A 12 27.20 20.95 12.66
N SER A 13 27.18 20.88 13.98
CA SER A 13 25.98 20.52 14.75
C SER A 13 24.81 21.48 14.51
N GLU A 14 25.07 22.79 14.47
CA GLU A 14 24.04 23.79 14.17
C GLU A 14 23.48 23.63 12.75
N ALA A 15 24.34 23.35 11.77
CA ALA A 15 23.93 23.08 10.39
C ALA A 15 23.10 21.79 10.29
N GLU A 16 23.50 20.71 10.97
CA GLU A 16 22.75 19.45 11.03
C GLU A 16 21.37 19.65 11.65
N ASP A 17 21.26 20.47 12.71
CA ASP A 17 19.97 20.75 13.35
C ASP A 17 19.08 21.64 12.47
N GLN A 18 19.64 22.63 11.78
CA GLN A 18 18.90 23.42 10.79
C GLN A 18 18.43 22.57 9.62
N GLU A 19 19.26 21.65 9.14
CA GLU A 19 18.91 20.71 8.07
C GLU A 19 17.80 19.74 8.52
N LYS A 20 17.85 19.22 9.75
CA LYS A 20 16.74 18.43 10.33
C LYS A 20 15.43 19.21 10.37
N VAL A 21 15.47 20.46 10.85
CA VAL A 21 14.27 21.32 10.92
C VAL A 21 13.73 21.62 9.52
N TYR A 22 14.62 21.93 8.57
CA TYR A 22 14.26 22.16 7.18
C TYR A 22 13.60 20.93 6.54
N ASN A 23 14.23 19.75 6.68
CA ASN A 23 13.71 18.49 6.16
C ASN A 23 12.36 18.12 6.78
N THR A 24 12.20 18.32 8.09
CA THR A 24 10.91 18.11 8.79
C THR A 24 9.83 19.04 8.22
N THR A 25 10.16 20.31 7.97
CA THR A 25 9.21 21.28 7.43
C THR A 25 8.87 21.03 5.96
N LEU A 26 9.83 20.51 5.18
CA LEU A 26 9.65 20.12 3.78
C LEU A 26 8.75 18.89 3.64
N ASN A 27 8.87 17.94 4.56
CA ASN A 27 8.12 16.67 4.53
C ASN A 27 6.67 16.81 5.04
N HIS A 28 6.31 17.94 5.63
CA HIS A 28 4.95 18.21 6.11
C HIS A 28 4.11 18.95 5.06
N VAL A 29 2.93 18.41 4.74
CA VAL A 29 1.94 19.11 3.90
C VAL A 29 1.35 20.27 4.71
N LYS A 30 1.58 21.50 4.24
CA LYS A 30 1.04 22.73 4.85
C LYS A 30 -0.46 22.85 4.58
N ASP A 31 -1.18 23.40 5.54
CA ASP A 31 -2.63 23.58 5.47
C ASP A 31 -3.00 24.55 4.32
N ALA A 32 -3.76 24.07 3.35
CA ALA A 32 -3.97 24.74 2.07
C ALA A 32 -5.24 25.61 2.11
N GLN A 33 -5.09 26.87 2.55
CA GLN A 33 -6.17 27.88 2.53
C GLN A 33 -6.54 28.38 1.11
N SER A 34 -5.85 27.94 0.06
CA SER A 34 -6.12 28.36 -1.33
C SER A 34 -6.99 27.34 -2.08
N LEU A 35 -8.31 27.59 -2.13
CA LEU A 35 -9.27 26.80 -2.92
C LEU A 35 -9.15 27.02 -4.45
N ILE A 36 -8.37 28.01 -4.89
CA ILE A 36 -8.43 28.55 -6.27
C ILE A 36 -7.60 27.73 -7.28
N THR A 37 -6.78 26.78 -6.82
CA THR A 37 -5.84 26.01 -7.68
C THR A 37 -6.00 24.49 -7.62
N LYS A 38 -7.08 23.95 -7.05
CA LYS A 38 -7.23 22.49 -6.88
C LYS A 38 -7.73 21.80 -8.15
N THR A 39 -6.95 20.85 -8.67
CA THR A 39 -7.39 19.95 -9.74
C THR A 39 -8.65 19.17 -9.31
N PRO A 40 -9.50 18.71 -10.25
CA PRO A 40 -10.65 17.87 -9.92
C PRO A 40 -10.27 16.63 -9.10
N TRP A 41 -9.10 16.03 -9.38
CA TRP A 41 -8.58 14.89 -8.63
C TRP A 41 -8.26 15.25 -7.18
N LEU A 42 -7.52 16.34 -6.93
CA LEU A 42 -7.18 16.80 -5.57
C LEU A 42 -8.43 17.15 -4.75
N ARG A 43 -9.47 17.70 -5.39
CA ARG A 43 -10.77 17.94 -4.75
C ARG A 43 -11.50 16.66 -4.42
N HIS A 44 -11.43 15.66 -5.30
CA HIS A 44 -12.15 14.41 -5.13
C HIS A 44 -11.52 13.52 -4.05
N THR A 45 -10.19 13.42 -4.03
CA THR A 45 -9.45 12.59 -3.06
C THR A 45 -9.23 13.29 -1.72
N ARG A 46 -9.49 14.60 -1.63
CA ARG A 46 -9.20 15.43 -0.44
C ARG A 46 -7.77 15.23 0.04
N TRP A 47 -6.84 15.11 -0.91
CA TRP A 47 -5.45 14.75 -0.65
C TRP A 47 -4.80 15.71 0.36
N GLU A 48 -4.89 17.02 0.11
CA GLU A 48 -4.31 18.04 1.02
C GLU A 48 -4.87 17.94 2.43
N GLU A 49 -6.17 17.73 2.60
CA GLU A 49 -6.83 17.56 3.91
C GLU A 49 -6.42 16.23 4.57
N THR A 50 -6.15 15.20 3.77
CA THR A 50 -5.77 13.87 4.23
C THR A 50 -4.33 13.83 4.72
N PHE A 51 -3.44 14.62 4.10
CA PHE A 51 -2.01 14.64 4.41
C PHE A 51 -1.57 15.87 5.22
N ALA A 52 -2.45 16.84 5.48
CA ALA A 52 -2.15 18.02 6.29
C ALA A 52 -1.51 17.63 7.64
N GLY A 53 -0.32 18.19 7.90
CA GLY A 53 0.44 17.95 9.12
C GLY A 53 1.09 16.57 9.25
N LYS A 54 1.06 15.73 8.20
CA LYS A 54 1.70 14.40 8.21
C LYS A 54 3.09 14.45 7.62
N ASP A 55 3.98 13.61 8.16
CA ASP A 55 5.31 13.38 7.62
C ASP A 55 5.26 12.40 6.45
N MET A 56 5.38 12.93 5.23
CA MET A 56 5.38 12.12 4.02
C MET A 56 6.57 11.15 3.96
N SER A 57 7.70 11.47 4.61
CA SER A 57 8.85 10.57 4.63
C SER A 57 8.58 9.31 5.46
N VAL A 58 7.77 9.42 6.52
CA VAL A 58 7.32 8.27 7.31
C VAL A 58 6.41 7.40 6.45
N LEU A 59 5.41 8.00 5.79
CA LEU A 59 4.46 7.26 4.97
C LEU A 59 5.12 6.56 3.78
N VAL A 60 6.07 7.22 3.11
CA VAL A 60 6.86 6.63 2.01
C VAL A 60 7.65 5.42 2.48
N LYS A 61 8.31 5.50 3.65
CA LYS A 61 9.07 4.37 4.22
C LYS A 61 8.21 3.13 4.45
N LEU A 62 6.92 3.30 4.76
CA LEU A 62 6.00 2.17 4.95
C LEU A 62 5.79 1.37 3.66
N THR A 63 5.99 1.97 2.48
CA THR A 63 5.82 1.30 1.17
C THR A 63 7.03 0.49 0.72
N GLU A 64 8.18 0.66 1.36
CA GLU A 64 9.42 0.03 0.94
C GLU A 64 9.34 -1.51 0.99
N GLY A 65 10.17 -2.18 0.19
CA GLY A 65 10.27 -3.64 0.26
C GLY A 65 10.72 -4.14 1.65
N PRO A 66 10.61 -5.45 1.92
CA PRO A 66 11.09 -6.02 3.17
C PRO A 66 12.60 -5.83 3.31
N GLY A 67 13.04 -5.52 4.53
CA GLY A 67 14.46 -5.49 4.87
C GLY A 67 15.10 -6.89 4.73
N ARG A 68 16.41 -6.96 4.51
CA ARG A 68 17.15 -8.24 4.30
C ARG A 68 16.98 -9.25 5.44
N HIS A 69 16.74 -8.78 6.65
CA HIS A 69 16.61 -9.61 7.86
C HIS A 69 15.18 -9.69 8.39
N ASN A 70 14.21 -9.10 7.70
CA ASN A 70 12.81 -9.17 8.12
C ASN A 70 12.13 -10.39 7.47
N HIS A 71 12.29 -11.54 8.10
CA HIS A 71 11.75 -12.81 7.62
C HIS A 71 10.21 -12.78 7.50
N GLN A 72 9.52 -12.14 8.44
CA GLN A 72 8.05 -12.06 8.43
C GLN A 72 7.54 -11.21 7.28
N GLU A 73 8.08 -10.00 7.09
CA GLU A 73 7.70 -9.16 5.94
C GLU A 73 8.06 -9.82 4.61
N ARG A 74 9.17 -10.57 4.57
CA ARG A 74 9.54 -11.31 3.37
C ARG A 74 8.53 -12.41 3.03
N ARG A 75 8.01 -13.11 4.04
CA ARG A 75 6.94 -14.11 3.84
C ARG A 75 5.68 -13.46 3.29
N VAL A 76 5.23 -12.34 3.85
CA VAL A 76 4.08 -11.58 3.33
C VAL A 76 4.32 -11.12 1.90
N TRP A 77 5.52 -10.64 1.60
CA TRP A 77 5.92 -10.19 0.27
C TRP A 77 5.80 -11.33 -0.76
N ASP A 78 6.40 -12.48 -0.46
CA ASP A 78 6.41 -13.62 -1.37
C ASP A 78 5.00 -14.26 -1.49
N ALA A 79 4.25 -14.34 -0.39
CA ALA A 79 2.86 -14.78 -0.36
C ALA A 79 1.93 -13.89 -1.20
N THR A 80 2.09 -12.57 -1.11
CA THR A 80 1.34 -11.63 -1.96
C THR A 80 1.63 -11.86 -3.44
N ALA A 81 2.88 -12.08 -3.81
CA ALA A 81 3.21 -12.43 -5.19
C ALA A 81 2.56 -13.75 -5.63
N ARG A 82 2.56 -14.78 -4.78
CA ARG A 82 1.90 -16.06 -5.10
C ARG A 82 0.41 -15.87 -5.33
N VAL A 83 -0.29 -15.21 -4.41
CA VAL A 83 -1.74 -14.97 -4.49
C VAL A 83 -2.09 -14.23 -5.78
N ILE A 84 -1.41 -13.13 -6.10
CA ILE A 84 -1.74 -12.33 -7.29
C ILE A 84 -1.41 -13.05 -8.59
N ARG A 85 -0.30 -13.80 -8.64
CA ARG A 85 0.01 -14.66 -9.79
C ARG A 85 -1.03 -15.77 -9.94
N ALA A 86 -1.48 -16.38 -8.85
CA ALA A 86 -2.52 -17.41 -8.87
C ALA A 86 -3.85 -16.84 -9.41
N CYS A 87 -4.25 -15.63 -8.98
CA CYS A 87 -5.43 -14.96 -9.54
C CYS A 87 -5.31 -14.74 -11.04
N PHE A 88 -4.15 -14.26 -11.52
CA PHE A 88 -3.93 -14.05 -12.96
C PHE A 88 -3.94 -15.36 -13.75
N ASN A 89 -3.30 -16.41 -13.23
CA ASN A 89 -3.33 -17.75 -13.81
C ASN A 89 -4.75 -18.31 -13.88
N GLY A 90 -5.59 -18.04 -12.88
CA GLY A 90 -7.01 -18.42 -12.90
C GLY A 90 -7.78 -17.77 -14.05
N VAL A 91 -7.46 -16.52 -14.39
CA VAL A 91 -8.06 -15.85 -15.56
C VAL A 91 -7.64 -16.53 -16.86
N ILE A 92 -6.36 -16.93 -16.97
CA ILE A 92 -5.84 -17.67 -18.14
C ILE A 92 -6.52 -19.04 -18.25
N ASP A 93 -6.60 -19.79 -17.15
CA ASP A 93 -7.24 -21.12 -17.10
C ASP A 93 -8.71 -21.07 -17.54
N CYS A 94 -9.45 -20.00 -17.19
CA CYS A 94 -10.81 -19.80 -17.70
C CYS A 94 -10.86 -19.76 -19.23
N GLN A 95 -9.88 -19.12 -19.87
CA GLN A 95 -9.80 -19.07 -21.33
C GLN A 95 -9.42 -20.43 -21.92
N GLU A 96 -8.43 -21.11 -21.36
CA GLU A 96 -7.97 -22.43 -21.82
C GLU A 96 -9.08 -23.47 -21.77
N ARG A 97 -9.97 -23.37 -20.77
CA ARG A 97 -11.17 -24.21 -20.64
C ARG A 97 -12.36 -23.78 -21.51
N GLY A 98 -12.24 -22.67 -22.24
CA GLY A 98 -13.32 -22.14 -23.07
C GLY A 98 -14.47 -21.50 -22.30
N TRP A 99 -14.25 -21.06 -21.05
CA TRP A 99 -15.24 -20.35 -20.23
C TRP A 99 -15.34 -18.88 -20.62
N THR A 100 -15.88 -18.63 -21.81
CA THR A 100 -15.85 -17.31 -22.48
C THR A 100 -16.67 -16.23 -21.80
N LEU A 101 -17.64 -16.59 -20.94
CA LEU A 101 -18.49 -15.61 -20.24
C LEU A 101 -17.76 -14.94 -19.06
N ILE A 102 -16.92 -15.67 -18.33
CA ILE A 102 -16.26 -15.18 -17.11
C ILE A 102 -15.45 -13.89 -17.36
N PRO A 103 -14.64 -13.77 -18.44
CA PRO A 103 -13.93 -12.53 -18.74
C PRO A 103 -14.81 -11.29 -18.91
N PHE A 104 -16.06 -11.41 -19.37
CA PHE A 104 -16.97 -10.27 -19.50
C PHE A 104 -17.48 -9.79 -18.14
N TRP A 105 -17.74 -10.73 -17.23
CA TRP A 105 -18.07 -10.42 -15.84
C TRP A 105 -16.88 -9.81 -15.09
N LEU A 106 -15.68 -10.36 -15.28
CA LEU A 106 -14.46 -9.86 -14.62
C LEU A 106 -14.08 -8.43 -15.02
N ARG A 107 -14.43 -8.01 -16.24
CA ARG A 107 -14.17 -6.64 -16.69
C ARG A 107 -15.16 -5.64 -16.11
N SER A 108 -16.35 -6.08 -15.75
CA SER A 108 -17.43 -5.19 -15.37
C SER A 108 -17.13 -4.47 -14.07
N VAL A 109 -17.47 -3.18 -14.05
CA VAL A 109 -17.48 -2.36 -12.82
C VAL A 109 -18.76 -2.57 -12.01
N ASP A 110 -19.79 -3.18 -12.61
CA ASP A 110 -21.05 -3.54 -11.95
C ASP A 110 -21.08 -5.05 -11.71
N ARG A 111 -21.16 -5.45 -10.43
CA ARG A 111 -21.22 -6.87 -10.04
C ARG A 111 -22.41 -7.62 -10.65
N ASN A 112 -23.49 -6.92 -10.99
CA ASN A 112 -24.75 -7.52 -11.46
C ASN A 112 -24.91 -7.48 -12.97
N LYS A 113 -23.90 -7.02 -13.71
CA LYS A 113 -23.96 -6.88 -15.16
C LYS A 113 -22.62 -7.20 -15.81
N GLU A 114 -22.63 -7.86 -16.96
CA GLU A 114 -21.44 -8.08 -17.78
C GLU A 114 -21.00 -6.82 -18.56
N ASP A 115 -19.70 -6.67 -18.81
CA ASP A 115 -19.21 -5.66 -19.75
C ASP A 115 -19.49 -6.10 -21.20
N THR A 116 -19.53 -5.14 -22.11
CA THR A 116 -19.58 -5.38 -23.56
C THR A 116 -18.32 -6.01 -24.14
N LYS A 117 -17.19 -5.95 -23.42
CA LYS A 117 -15.89 -6.46 -23.85
C LYS A 117 -15.32 -7.42 -22.80
N PRO A 118 -14.53 -8.43 -23.20
CA PRO A 118 -13.89 -9.31 -22.23
C PRO A 118 -12.73 -8.61 -21.51
N PHE A 119 -12.38 -9.09 -20.32
CA PHE A 119 -11.18 -8.73 -19.59
C PHE A 119 -9.94 -9.02 -20.46
N ARG A 120 -8.97 -8.09 -20.45
CA ARG A 120 -7.78 -8.21 -21.29
C ARG A 120 -6.80 -9.19 -20.65
N MET A 121 -6.57 -10.31 -21.33
CA MET A 121 -5.70 -11.38 -20.84
C MET A 121 -4.26 -11.24 -21.35
N PHE A 122 -4.06 -10.55 -22.48
CA PHE A 122 -2.72 -10.23 -22.95
C PHE A 122 -2.15 -9.05 -22.15
N ILE A 123 -1.38 -9.38 -21.13
CA ILE A 123 -0.63 -8.44 -20.32
C ILE A 123 0.85 -8.72 -20.57
N ALA A 124 1.62 -7.71 -20.98
CA ALA A 124 3.06 -7.86 -21.12
C ALA A 124 3.65 -8.35 -19.78
N PRO A 125 4.61 -9.30 -19.75
CA PRO A 125 5.14 -9.84 -18.49
C PRO A 125 5.62 -8.76 -17.50
N ALA A 126 6.22 -7.69 -18.03
CA ALA A 126 6.65 -6.54 -17.24
C ALA A 126 5.49 -5.80 -16.54
N THR A 127 4.31 -5.79 -17.14
CA THR A 127 3.12 -5.17 -16.56
C THR A 127 2.60 -5.99 -15.39
N LEU A 128 2.52 -7.32 -15.51
CA LEU A 128 2.13 -8.19 -14.40
C LEU A 128 3.13 -8.07 -13.23
N TYR A 129 4.43 -8.05 -13.52
CA TYR A 129 5.46 -7.84 -12.51
C TYR A 129 5.23 -6.54 -11.73
N ARG A 130 4.96 -5.42 -12.43
CA ARG A 130 4.68 -4.13 -11.77
C ARG A 130 3.43 -4.17 -10.91
N TYR A 131 2.33 -4.77 -11.40
CA TYR A 131 1.11 -4.91 -10.61
C TYR A 131 1.34 -5.74 -9.34
N VAL A 132 2.05 -6.85 -9.46
CA VAL A 132 2.44 -7.66 -8.30
C VAL A 132 3.25 -6.82 -7.32
N SER A 133 4.27 -6.08 -7.79
CA SER A 133 5.09 -5.23 -6.91
C SER A 133 4.29 -4.15 -6.21
N TYR A 134 3.37 -3.45 -6.90
CA TYR A 134 2.51 -2.46 -6.25
C TYR A 134 1.63 -3.07 -5.17
N TRP A 135 1.10 -4.27 -5.41
CA TRP A 135 0.30 -4.96 -4.41
C TRP A 135 1.12 -5.46 -3.24
N GLN A 136 2.32 -5.96 -3.48
CA GLN A 136 3.25 -6.32 -2.41
C GLN A 136 3.56 -5.12 -1.51
N GLN A 137 3.86 -3.97 -2.11
CA GLN A 137 4.08 -2.72 -1.38
C GLN A 137 2.84 -2.29 -0.61
N TYR A 138 1.65 -2.38 -1.21
CA TYR A 138 0.41 -1.96 -0.56
C TYR A 138 0.01 -2.85 0.63
N ILE A 139 0.20 -4.17 0.51
CA ILE A 139 -0.07 -5.10 1.62
C ILE A 139 0.91 -4.86 2.76
N LEU A 140 2.21 -4.68 2.48
CA LEU A 140 3.20 -4.32 3.51
C LEU A 140 2.90 -2.95 4.13
N PHE A 141 2.57 -1.95 3.31
CA PHE A 141 2.15 -0.64 3.77
C PHE A 141 0.99 -0.76 4.74
N SER A 142 -0.03 -1.54 4.40
CA SER A 142 -1.22 -1.74 5.25
C SER A 142 -0.86 -2.38 6.59
N LEU A 143 0.01 -3.40 6.58
CA LEU A 143 0.46 -4.09 7.79
C LEU A 143 1.28 -3.17 8.70
N ARG A 144 2.25 -2.44 8.14
CA ARG A 144 3.10 -1.51 8.89
C ARG A 144 2.32 -0.31 9.39
N ALA A 145 1.48 0.29 8.56
CA ALA A 145 0.66 1.44 8.91
C ALA A 145 -0.31 1.12 10.06
N MET A 146 -0.90 -0.08 10.09
CA MET A 146 -1.76 -0.49 11.21
C MET A 146 -1.04 -0.40 12.57
N ILE A 147 0.26 -0.67 12.60
CA ILE A 147 1.07 -0.73 13.83
C ILE A 147 1.71 0.63 14.15
N ALA A 148 2.27 1.29 13.13
CA ALA A 148 3.15 2.44 13.29
C ALA A 148 2.49 3.79 13.01
N GLU A 149 1.33 3.82 12.33
CA GLU A 149 0.73 5.06 11.84
C GLU A 149 -0.80 5.08 12.04
N GLU A 150 -1.23 5.63 13.19
CA GLU A 150 -2.65 5.70 13.56
C GLU A 150 -3.50 6.51 12.56
N SER A 151 -2.87 7.43 11.82
CA SER A 151 -3.59 8.29 10.88
C SER A 151 -4.08 7.54 9.64
N VAL A 152 -3.49 6.38 9.31
CA VAL A 152 -3.96 5.55 8.19
C VAL A 152 -5.25 4.85 8.58
N GLN A 153 -6.24 5.00 7.71
CA GLN A 153 -7.61 4.56 7.99
C GLN A 153 -7.88 3.20 7.36
N PHE A 154 -8.52 2.35 8.16
CA PHE A 154 -8.96 1.01 7.80
C PHE A 154 -10.35 0.81 8.39
N ASN A 155 -11.23 0.15 7.66
CA ASN A 155 -12.51 -0.27 8.22
C ASN A 155 -12.31 -1.43 9.22
N ALA A 156 -13.36 -1.76 9.99
CA ALA A 156 -13.27 -2.76 11.05
C ALA A 156 -12.80 -4.13 10.54
N ARG A 157 -13.31 -4.59 9.39
CA ARG A 157 -12.95 -5.89 8.80
C ARG A 157 -11.52 -5.92 8.28
N GLN A 158 -11.05 -4.81 7.70
CA GLN A 158 -9.66 -4.65 7.26
C GLN A 158 -8.72 -4.71 8.46
N ARG A 159 -9.03 -3.98 9.56
CA ARG A 159 -8.22 -4.02 10.79
C ARG A 159 -8.17 -5.42 11.40
N GLU A 160 -9.34 -6.07 11.53
CA GLU A 160 -9.42 -7.43 12.05
C GLU A 160 -8.56 -8.40 11.22
N THR A 161 -8.69 -8.36 9.89
CA THR A 161 -7.91 -9.24 9.00
C THR A 161 -6.41 -8.96 9.08
N LEU A 162 -6.00 -7.69 9.22
CA LEU A 162 -4.59 -7.31 9.40
C LEU A 162 -4.04 -7.78 10.74
N LEU A 163 -4.83 -7.70 11.82
CA LEU A 163 -4.45 -8.22 13.14
C LEU A 163 -4.29 -9.73 13.12
N GLU A 164 -5.23 -10.45 12.52
CA GLU A 164 -5.14 -11.91 12.34
C GLU A 164 -3.91 -12.30 11.52
N LEU A 165 -3.62 -11.60 10.43
CA LEU A 165 -2.42 -11.82 9.64
C LEU A 165 -1.15 -11.60 10.47
N ASN A 166 -1.10 -10.53 11.27
CA ASN A 166 0.03 -10.26 12.14
C ASN A 166 0.22 -11.34 13.21
N LEU A 167 -0.87 -11.86 13.79
CA LEU A 167 -0.82 -12.97 14.73
C LEU A 167 -0.28 -14.24 14.06
N LEU A 168 -0.78 -14.58 12.87
CA LEU A 168 -0.28 -15.74 12.11
C LEU A 168 1.22 -15.63 11.81
N LEU A 169 1.71 -14.44 11.46
CA LEU A 169 3.15 -14.24 11.21
C LEU A 169 4.02 -14.45 12.47
N ASN A 170 3.45 -14.26 13.65
CA ASN A 170 4.14 -14.44 14.93
C ASN A 170 4.04 -15.89 15.46
N GLU A 171 2.95 -16.59 15.16
CA GLU A 171 2.73 -17.97 15.60
C GLU A 171 3.42 -19.01 14.71
N ILE A 172 3.65 -18.67 13.44
CA ILE A 172 4.13 -19.62 12.45
C ILE A 172 5.67 -19.63 12.35
N ASN A 173 6.29 -20.74 12.77
CA ASN A 173 7.73 -21.01 12.55
C ASN A 173 8.10 -21.03 11.06
N GLU A 174 9.38 -20.81 10.73
CA GLU A 174 9.91 -20.74 9.34
C GLU A 174 9.63 -21.99 8.48
N THR A 175 9.24 -23.12 9.09
CA THR A 175 9.02 -24.41 8.42
C THR A 175 7.56 -24.71 8.09
N THR A 176 6.63 -23.90 8.55
CA THR A 176 5.19 -24.15 8.34
C THR A 176 4.75 -23.59 6.99
N ASP A 177 3.88 -24.34 6.32
CA ASP A 177 3.27 -23.97 5.05
C ASP A 177 2.54 -22.61 5.11
N ASP A 178 2.78 -21.77 4.10
CA ASP A 178 2.24 -20.41 4.01
C ASP A 178 0.78 -20.38 3.52
N THR A 179 0.11 -21.52 3.33
CA THR A 179 -1.27 -21.58 2.81
C THR A 179 -2.25 -20.70 3.58
N GLU A 180 -2.15 -20.63 4.91
CA GLU A 180 -3.04 -19.76 5.70
C GLU A 180 -2.70 -18.27 5.52
N ILE A 181 -1.42 -17.93 5.31
CA ILE A 181 -0.97 -16.57 4.97
C ILE A 181 -1.54 -16.19 3.60
N ASP A 182 -1.44 -17.08 2.61
CA ASP A 182 -1.97 -16.86 1.25
C ASP A 182 -3.51 -16.61 1.30
N LYS A 183 -4.25 -17.40 2.09
CA LYS A 183 -5.69 -17.20 2.30
C LYS A 183 -6.00 -15.85 2.94
N LYS A 184 -5.25 -15.44 3.97
CA LYS A 184 -5.46 -14.16 4.64
C LYS A 184 -5.09 -12.97 3.78
N ILE A 185 -4.04 -13.08 2.97
CA ILE A 185 -3.68 -12.05 1.99
C ILE A 185 -4.77 -11.92 0.92
N LEU A 186 -5.34 -13.03 0.44
CA LEU A 186 -6.48 -12.98 -0.48
C LEU A 186 -7.70 -12.31 0.15
N GLN A 187 -8.06 -12.70 1.38
CA GLN A 187 -9.16 -12.10 2.13
C GLN A 187 -8.96 -10.59 2.30
N LEU A 188 -7.76 -10.17 2.72
CA LEU A 188 -7.39 -8.78 2.87
C LEU A 188 -7.45 -8.03 1.53
N SER A 189 -6.92 -8.61 0.46
CA SER A 189 -6.96 -8.01 -0.88
C SER A 189 -8.39 -7.76 -1.35
N ILE A 190 -9.29 -8.71 -1.11
CA ILE A 190 -10.72 -8.53 -1.43
C ILE A 190 -11.32 -7.39 -0.61
N LEU A 191 -11.04 -7.30 0.69
CA LEU A 191 -11.54 -6.22 1.54
C LEU A 191 -10.96 -4.85 1.19
N LEU A 192 -9.73 -4.80 0.69
CA LEU A 192 -9.08 -3.58 0.21
C LEU A 192 -9.55 -3.17 -1.20
N ILE A 193 -10.19 -4.07 -1.96
CA ILE A 193 -10.80 -3.75 -3.26
C ILE A 193 -12.29 -3.44 -3.10
N GLN A 194 -13.01 -4.26 -2.35
CA GLN A 194 -14.46 -4.20 -2.16
C GLN A 194 -14.86 -3.25 -1.03
N HIS A 195 -14.35 -2.03 -1.08
CA HIS A 195 -14.75 -0.98 -0.17
C HIS A 195 -15.12 0.26 -0.97
N SER A 196 -16.07 1.03 -0.45
CA SER A 196 -16.43 2.30 -1.07
C SER A 196 -15.35 3.30 -0.69
N ASP A 197 -14.39 3.54 -1.60
CA ASP A 197 -13.35 4.57 -1.46
C ASP A 197 -13.93 5.97 -1.11
N TYR A 198 -15.23 6.17 -1.37
CA TYR A 198 -15.94 7.44 -1.27
C TYR A 198 -17.07 7.45 -0.23
N ALA A 199 -17.20 6.40 0.58
CA ALA A 199 -18.06 6.44 1.77
C ALA A 199 -17.39 7.26 2.90
N LYS A 200 -18.13 7.56 3.98
CA LYS A 200 -17.55 8.20 5.18
C LYS A 200 -16.40 7.39 5.79
N GLU A 201 -16.33 6.09 5.47
CA GLU A 201 -15.27 5.18 5.87
C GLU A 201 -14.13 5.26 4.87
N ARG A 202 -13.10 6.00 5.25
CA ARG A 202 -11.95 6.34 4.40
C ARG A 202 -11.00 5.16 4.24
N SER A 203 -10.40 5.09 3.06
CA SER A 203 -9.53 4.02 2.55
C SER A 203 -8.05 4.25 2.83
N SER A 204 -7.31 3.20 3.19
CA SER A 204 -5.84 3.19 3.21
C SER A 204 -5.23 3.36 1.82
N LEU A 205 -5.99 3.13 0.74
CA LEU A 205 -5.54 3.31 -0.64
C LEU A 205 -5.23 4.77 -0.95
N ILE A 206 -5.98 5.72 -0.38
CA ILE A 206 -5.72 7.16 -0.55
C ILE A 206 -4.35 7.52 0.00
N TYR A 207 -3.96 6.87 1.09
CA TYR A 207 -2.66 7.06 1.73
C TYR A 207 -1.56 6.48 0.86
N PHE A 208 -1.72 5.22 0.43
CA PHE A 208 -0.76 4.53 -0.43
C PHE A 208 -0.58 5.16 -1.81
N THR A 209 -1.64 5.68 -2.41
CA THR A 209 -1.55 6.36 -3.73
C THR A 209 -1.04 7.80 -3.63
N GLY A 210 -0.99 8.36 -2.43
CA GLY A 210 -0.45 9.70 -2.17
C GLY A 210 1.03 9.72 -1.82
N VAL A 211 1.66 8.56 -1.62
CA VAL A 211 3.11 8.36 -1.44
C VAL A 211 3.73 7.72 -2.68
#